data_AF-A0A9D3VVG8-F1
#
_entry.id   AF-A0A9D3VVG8-F1
#
_cell.length_a   1.000
_cell.length_b   1.000
_cell.length_c   1.000
_cell.angle_alpha   90.00
_cell.angle_beta   90.00
_cell.angle_gamma   90.00
#
_symmetry.space_group_name_H-M   'P 1'
#
loop_
_entity.id
_entity.type
_entity.pdbx_description
1 polymer ?
#
loop_
_entity_poly.entity_id
_entity_poly.type
_entity_poly.pdbx_seq_one_letter_code
_entity_poly.pdbx_strand_id
1 'polypeptide(L)' 'EFNSSCPRCGKEKETLIHALKNCPLAHAVLAYGGLNNKLLDGSYARCINWIEDVTHELDKKAIFDFITILWNVWNSRNN' A
#
# COMPACT_ATOMS: atom_id res chain seq x y z
N GLU A 1 2.85 -1.94 27.13
CA GLU A 1 2.76 -0.95 26.04
C GLU A 1 2.17 -1.63 24.82
N PHE A 2 1.21 -1.01 24.14
CA PHE A 2 0.74 -1.55 22.85
C PHE A 2 1.83 -1.33 21.82
N ASN A 3 2.34 -2.43 21.22
CA ASN A 3 3.31 -2.31 20.14
C ASN A 3 2.60 -1.65 18.94
N SER A 4 2.89 -0.38 18.71
CA SER A 4 2.34 0.39 17.60
C SER A 4 3.12 0.20 16.30
N SER A 5 4.16 -0.64 16.30
CA SER A 5 4.95 -0.93 15.12
C SER A 5 4.19 -1.84 14.17
N CYS A 6 4.46 -1.71 12.87
CA CYS A 6 3.87 -2.57 11.85
C CYS A 6 4.16 -4.05 12.16
N PRO A 7 3.13 -4.92 12.25
CA PRO A 7 3.31 -6.34 12.56
C PRO A 7 4.01 -7.11 11.43
N ARG A 8 4.09 -6.54 10.23
CA ARG A 8 4.78 -7.16 9.08
C ARG A 8 6.27 -6.88 9.06
N CYS A 9 6.69 -5.66 9.31
CA CYS A 9 8.10 -5.27 9.17
C CYS A 9 8.80 -5.00 10.50
N GLY A 10 8.06 -4.69 11.56
CA GLY A 10 8.58 -4.35 12.89
C GLY A 10 9.40 -3.04 12.95
N LYS A 11 9.48 -2.26 11.87
CA LYS A 11 10.39 -1.11 11.75
C LYS A 11 9.75 0.22 12.07
N GLU A 12 8.60 0.51 11.45
CA GLU A 12 7.93 1.81 11.58
C GLU A 12 6.61 1.66 12.33
N LYS A 13 6.14 2.77 12.89
CA LYS A 13 4.78 2.87 13.42
C LYS A 13 3.77 2.53 12.33
N GLU A 14 2.84 1.64 12.65
CA GLU A 14 1.79 1.26 11.72
C GLU A 14 0.85 2.46 11.48
N THR A 15 0.74 2.82 10.21
CA THR A 15 -0.26 3.74 9.67
C THR A 15 -0.95 3.05 8.50
N LEU A 16 -2.10 3.53 8.05
CA LEU A 16 -2.79 2.95 6.88
C LEU A 16 -1.88 2.94 5.64
N ILE A 17 -1.18 4.06 5.39
CA ILE A 17 -0.26 4.15 4.26
C ILE A 17 0.96 3.25 4.45
N HIS A 18 1.46 3.08 5.67
CA HIS A 18 2.53 2.11 5.89
C HIS A 18 2.05 0.67 5.65
N ALA A 19 0.90 0.28 6.21
CA ALA A 19 0.37 -1.07 6.04
C ALA A 19 0.08 -1.43 4.58
N LEU A 20 -0.41 -0.48 3.78
CA LEU A 20 -0.82 -0.72 2.39
C LEU A 20 0.25 -0.40 1.34
N LYS A 21 1.22 0.47 1.63
CA LYS A 21 2.20 0.97 0.64
C LYS A 21 3.65 0.90 1.14
N ASN A 22 3.97 1.54 2.28
CA ASN A 22 5.38 1.75 2.65
C ASN A 22 6.03 0.54 3.37
N CYS A 23 5.23 -0.39 3.89
CA CYS A 23 5.74 -1.65 4.42
C CYS A 23 6.50 -2.38 3.31
N PRO A 24 7.74 -2.87 3.53
CA PRO A 24 8.54 -3.50 2.48
C PRO A 24 7.82 -4.64 1.73
N LEU A 25 7.01 -5.42 2.45
CA LEU A 25 6.22 -6.49 1.83
C LEU A 25 5.09 -5.93 0.96
N ALA A 26 4.38 -4.91 1.46
CA ALA A 26 3.32 -4.26 0.69
C ALA A 26 3.88 -3.56 -0.56
N HIS A 27 4.99 -2.84 -0.40
CA HIS A 27 5.72 -2.17 -1.49
C HIS A 27 6.12 -3.16 -2.59
N ALA A 28 6.71 -4.29 -2.20
CA ALA A 28 7.12 -5.34 -3.15
C ALA A 28 5.93 -5.95 -3.91
N VAL A 29 4.81 -6.21 -3.22
CA VAL A 29 3.60 -6.77 -3.86
C VAL A 29 2.98 -5.77 -4.85
N LEU A 30 2.93 -4.49 -4.50
CA LEU A 30 2.44 -3.43 -5.39
C LEU A 30 3.35 -3.25 -6.61
N ALA A 31 4.67 -3.28 -6.43
CA ALA A 31 5.64 -3.23 -7.51
C ALA A 31 5.51 -4.43 -8.45
N TYR A 32 5.36 -5.64 -7.90
CA TYR A 32 5.07 -6.84 -8.67
C TYR A 32 3.74 -6.75 -9.43
N GLY A 33 2.75 -6.10 -8.83
CA GLY A 33 1.46 -5.78 -9.46
C GLY A 33 1.52 -4.73 -10.57
N GLY A 34 2.70 -4.18 -10.87
CA GLY A 34 2.90 -3.23 -11.96
C GLY A 34 2.62 -1.76 -11.60
N LEU A 35 2.49 -1.42 -10.31
CA LEU A 35 2.33 -0.03 -9.91
C LEU A 35 3.62 0.76 -10.21
N ASN A 36 3.48 1.94 -10.80
CA ASN A 36 4.61 2.79 -11.18
C ASN A 36 5.43 3.23 -9.95
N ASN A 37 6.76 3.20 -10.06
CA ASN A 37 7.70 3.70 -9.04
C ASN A 37 7.39 5.12 -8.58
N LYS A 38 6.91 6.01 -9.46
CA LYS A 38 6.49 7.37 -9.06
C LYS A 38 5.39 7.35 -7.99
N LEU A 39 4.42 6.44 -8.10
CA LEU A 39 3.31 6.29 -7.16
C LEU A 39 3.73 5.49 -5.92
N LEU A 40 4.69 4.58 -6.05
CA LEU A 40 5.25 3.78 -4.95
C LEU A 40 6.19 4.56 -4.04
N ASP A 41 7.07 5.38 -4.61
CA ASP A 41 8.10 6.11 -3.89
C ASP A 41 7.66 7.55 -3.54
N GLY A 42 6.51 7.99 -4.09
CA GLY A 42 5.89 9.26 -3.76
C GLY A 42 5.62 9.41 -2.25
N SER A 43 5.89 10.59 -1.71
CA SER A 43 5.63 10.91 -0.31
C SER A 43 4.21 11.44 -0.14
N TYR A 44 3.42 10.74 0.68
CA TYR A 44 2.02 11.08 0.93
C TYR A 44 1.75 11.09 2.42
N ALA A 45 1.13 12.17 2.91
CA ALA A 45 0.72 12.27 4.31
C ALA A 45 -0.53 11.42 4.61
N ARG A 46 -1.41 11.22 3.62
CA ARG A 46 -2.68 10.48 3.77
C ARG A 46 -2.78 9.40 2.71
N CYS A 47 -3.26 8.23 3.13
CA CYS A 47 -3.47 7.08 2.23
C CYS A 47 -4.50 7.39 1.14
N ILE A 48 -5.52 8.20 1.43
CA ILE A 48 -6.57 8.52 0.44
C ILE A 48 -6.03 9.33 -0.73
N ASN A 49 -5.19 10.34 -0.47
CA ASN A 49 -4.56 11.15 -1.53
C ASN A 49 -3.70 10.27 -2.45
N TRP A 50 -3.01 9.27 -1.90
CA TRP A 50 -2.26 8.30 -2.71
C TRP A 50 -3.19 7.45 -3.58
N ILE A 51 -4.28 6.94 -3.02
CA ILE A 51 -5.26 6.14 -3.78
C ILE A 51 -5.89 6.98 -4.90
N GLU A 52 -6.25 8.24 -4.64
CA GLU A 52 -6.79 9.17 -5.63
C GLU A 52 -5.81 9.35 -6.81
N ASP A 53 -4.54 9.63 -6.52
CA ASP A 53 -3.49 9.74 -7.56
C ASP A 53 -3.35 8.45 -8.37
N VAL A 54 -3.35 7.29 -7.72
CA VAL A 54 -3.29 5.99 -8.41
C VAL A 54 -4.51 5.81 -9.32
N THR A 55 -5.72 6.13 -8.86
CA THR A 55 -6.95 5.99 -9.66
C THR A 55 -7.05 6.99 -10.81
N HIS A 56 -6.36 8.14 -10.74
CA HIS A 56 -6.26 9.07 -11.86
C HIS A 56 -5.30 8.59 -12.96
N GLU A 57 -4.28 7.81 -12.61
CA GLU A 57 -3.25 7.35 -13.55
C GLU A 57 -3.59 5.99 -14.18
N LEU A 58 -4.48 5.21 -13.56
CA LEU A 58 -4.83 3.85 -13.99
C LEU A 58 -6.13 3.79 -14.79
N ASP A 59 -6.20 2.89 -15.76
CA ASP A 59 -7.46 2.53 -16.40
C ASP A 59 -8.38 1.70 -15.46
N LYS A 60 -9.65 1.56 -15.84
CA LYS A 60 -10.66 0.88 -15.02
C LYS A 60 -10.29 -0.56 -14.65
N LYS A 61 -9.65 -1.31 -15.55
CA LYS A 61 -9.23 -2.69 -15.29
C LYS A 61 -8.05 -2.68 -14.31
N ALA A 62 -7.07 -1.82 -14.54
CA ALA A 62 -5.91 -1.67 -13.68
C ALA A 62 -6.31 -1.23 -12.26
N ILE A 63 -7.34 -0.39 -12.10
CA ILE A 63 -7.90 -0.03 -10.79
C ILE A 63 -8.45 -1.28 -10.07
N PHE A 64 -9.18 -2.15 -10.76
CA PHE A 64 -9.72 -3.37 -10.13
C PHE A 64 -8.60 -4.31 -9.66
N ASP A 65 -7.58 -4.50 -10.49
CA ASP A 65 -6.39 -5.29 -10.15
C ASP A 65 -5.66 -4.67 -8.95
N PHE A 66 -5.51 -3.35 -8.91
CA PHE A 66 -4.93 -2.59 -7.79
C PHE A 66 -5.71 -2.77 -6.48
N ILE A 67 -7.03 -2.59 -6.49
CA ILE A 67 -7.86 -2.78 -5.28
C ILE A 67 -7.79 -4.23 -4.78
N THR A 68 -7.73 -5.20 -5.69
CA THR A 68 -7.53 -6.61 -5.34
C THR A 68 -6.18 -6.82 -4.63
N ILE A 69 -5.12 -6.18 -5.11
CA ILE A 69 -3.81 -6.21 -4.45
C ILE A 69 -3.87 -5.58 -3.05
N LEU A 70 -4.49 -4.41 -2.90
CA LEU A 70 -4.65 -3.75 -1.60
C LEU A 70 -5.40 -4.64 -0.60
N TRP A 71 -6.47 -5.28 -1.06
CA TRP A 71 -7.21 -6.24 -0.25
C TRP A 71 -6.33 -7.40 0.18
N ASN A 72 -5.53 -7.98 -0.72
CA ASN A 72 -4.62 -9.07 -0.40
C ASN A 72 -3.55 -8.65 0.63
N VAL A 73 -2.97 -7.47 0.49
CA VAL A 73 -2.01 -6.91 1.46
C VAL A 73 -2.67 -6.74 2.83
N TRP A 74 -3.86 -6.15 2.87
CA TRP A 74 -4.61 -5.97 4.11
C TRP A 74 -4.99 -7.30 4.74
N ASN A 75 -5.51 -8.25 3.95
CA ASN A 75 -5.95 -9.56 4.43
C ASN A 75 -4.79 -10.35 5.00
N SER A 76 -3.67 -10.37 4.29
CA SER A 76 -2.42 -10.96 4.75
C SER A 76 -1.99 -10.33 6.09
N ARG A 77 -2.05 -9.00 6.23
CA ARG A 77 -1.69 -8.35 7.52
C ARG A 77 -2.57 -8.79 8.70
N ASN A 78 -3.85 -9.13 8.47
CA ASN A 78 -4.81 -9.45 9.53
C ASN A 78 -5.00 -10.95 9.80
N ASN A 79 -4.64 -11.83 8.86
CA ASN A 79 -4.77 -13.28 8.93
C ASN A 79 -3.42 -13.96 8.68
#